data_AF-A0A094P1Q6-F1
#
_entry.id   AF-A0A094P1Q6-F1
#
_cell.length_a   1.000
_cell.length_b   1.000
_cell.length_c   1.000
_cell.angle_alpha   90.00
_cell.angle_beta   90.00
_cell.angle_gamma   90.00
#
_symmetry.space_group_name_H-M   'P 1'
#
loop_
_entity.id
_entity.type
_entity.pdbx_description
1 polymer ?
#
loop_
_entity_poly.entity_id
_entity_poly.type
_entity_poly.pdbx_seq_one_letter_code
_entity_poly.pdbx_strand_id
1 'polypeptide(L)'
;MAHYAAVIEIPRGSRNKYEVDHETGRVYLDRVLYTSFVYPADYGYFEDTLGLDGDPVDLLLLTEYPLFPGVGVKVRPVGVFNMTDDGGSDAKVVAVPAGDPRWNHIQDLGDIPEYTRKEIEHFFEHYKDLEPNKWVKTEGWGSAADADAVIQAGIAAFPGH
;
A
#
# COMPACT_ATOMS: atom_id res chain seq x y z
N MET A 1 3.51 -17.12 -9.58
CA MET A 1 3.03 -15.75 -9.35
C MET A 1 4.17 -14.79 -9.63
N ALA A 2 3.88 -13.60 -10.16
CA ALA A 2 4.87 -12.57 -10.40
C ALA A 2 5.40 -12.02 -9.07
N HIS A 3 6.65 -11.54 -9.09
CA HIS A 3 7.25 -10.82 -7.96
C HIS A 3 7.61 -9.42 -8.44
N TYR A 4 7.43 -8.43 -7.57
CA TYR A 4 7.67 -7.02 -7.86
C TYR A 4 8.65 -6.43 -6.85
N ALA A 5 9.33 -5.36 -7.25
CA ALA A 5 10.12 -4.54 -6.34
C ALA A 5 9.25 -3.41 -5.80
N ALA A 6 9.45 -3.08 -4.54
CA ALA A 6 8.74 -2.03 -3.84
C ALA A 6 9.64 -1.37 -2.81
N VAL A 7 9.31 -0.14 -2.44
CA VAL A 7 10.02 0.65 -1.42
C VAL A 7 9.07 0.95 -0.27
N ILE A 8 9.51 0.74 0.95
CA ILE A 8 8.73 1.08 2.15
C ILE A 8 8.91 2.55 2.51
N GLU A 9 7.82 3.24 2.80
CA GLU A 9 7.81 4.62 3.28
C GLU A 9 7.45 4.68 4.77
N ILE A 10 6.45 3.90 5.19
CA ILE A 10 5.85 4.02 6.51
C ILE A 10 5.84 2.65 7.20
N PRO A 11 6.58 2.48 8.30
CA PRO A 11 6.56 1.25 9.06
C PRO A 11 5.19 0.97 9.69
N ARG A 12 4.81 -0.31 9.76
CA ARG A 12 3.63 -0.75 10.53
C ARG A 12 3.69 -0.18 11.96
N GLY A 13 2.60 0.41 12.42
CA GLY A 13 2.50 1.02 13.74
C GLY A 13 3.00 2.47 13.81
N SER A 14 3.45 3.06 12.71
CA SER A 14 3.81 4.48 12.64
C SER A 14 2.57 5.38 12.55
N ARG A 15 2.62 6.50 13.27
CA ARG A 15 1.72 7.65 13.10
C ARG A 15 2.34 8.76 12.23
N ASN A 16 3.64 8.67 11.96
CA ASN A 16 4.31 9.54 11.01
C ASN A 16 4.07 9.00 9.61
N LYS A 17 3.43 9.81 8.77
CA LYS A 17 3.28 9.56 7.34
C LYS A 17 4.49 10.18 6.65
N TYR A 18 5.38 9.31 6.20
CA TYR A 18 6.51 9.66 5.36
C TYR A 18 6.15 9.48 3.91
N GLU A 19 6.85 10.19 3.04
CA GLU A 19 6.80 10.02 1.58
C GLU A 19 8.22 10.10 1.02
N VAL A 20 8.48 9.36 -0.04
CA VAL A 20 9.69 9.48 -0.84
C VAL A 20 9.47 10.56 -1.89
N ASP A 21 10.36 11.53 -1.92
CA ASP A 21 10.48 12.44 -3.06
C ASP A 21 11.06 11.67 -4.24
N HIS A 22 10.23 11.38 -5.25
CA HIS A 22 10.62 10.59 -6.43
C HIS A 22 11.62 11.30 -7.35
N GLU A 23 11.84 12.61 -7.20
CA GLU A 23 12.90 13.32 -7.93
C GLU A 23 14.28 13.11 -7.29
N THR A 24 14.35 13.11 -5.95
CA THR A 24 15.63 13.09 -5.21
C THR A 24 15.93 11.77 -4.50
N GLY A 25 14.94 10.90 -4.33
CA GLY A 25 15.01 9.66 -3.57
C GLY A 25 15.07 9.85 -2.04
N ARG A 26 14.81 11.07 -1.54
CA ARG A 26 14.86 11.36 -0.10
C ARG A 26 13.53 11.04 0.57
N VAL A 27 13.59 10.54 1.80
CA VAL A 27 12.41 10.35 2.65
C VAL A 27 12.12 11.65 3.39
N TYR A 28 10.90 12.18 3.22
CA TYR A 28 10.39 13.34 3.93
C TYR A 28 9.26 12.95 4.87
N LEU A 29 9.13 13.66 5.99
CA LEU A 29 7.92 13.62 6.80
C LEU A 29 6.89 14.52 6.12
N ASP A 30 5.86 13.94 5.52
CA ASP A 30 4.69 14.67 5.01
C ASP A 30 3.91 15.25 6.20
N ARG A 31 3.43 14.37 7.09
CA ARG A 31 2.70 14.78 8.30
C ARG A 31 2.67 13.72 9.39
N VAL A 32 2.25 14.12 10.57
CA VAL A 32 1.76 13.19 11.60
C VAL A 32 0.25 13.07 11.43
N LEU A 33 -0.29 11.85 11.44
CA LEU A 33 -1.74 11.64 11.28
C LEU A 33 -2.54 12.42 12.35
N TYR A 34 -3.62 13.09 11.92
CA TYR A 34 -4.44 13.94 12.78
C TYR A 34 -5.27 13.11 13.78
N THR A 35 -5.62 11.89 13.40
CA THR A 35 -6.28 10.89 14.23
C THR A 35 -5.25 10.10 15.06
N SER A 36 -5.71 9.35 16.06
CA SER A 36 -4.85 8.47 16.88
C SER A 36 -4.49 7.14 16.21
N PHE A 37 -4.76 7.00 14.91
CA PHE A 37 -4.50 5.79 14.16
C PHE A 37 -3.00 5.64 13.87
N VAL A 38 -2.62 4.41 13.55
CA VAL A 38 -1.30 4.04 13.06
C VAL A 38 -1.47 3.13 11.86
N TYR A 39 -0.50 3.13 10.95
CA TYR A 39 -0.56 2.28 9.75
C TYR A 39 -0.64 0.79 10.14
N PRO A 40 -1.60 0.01 9.61
CA PRO A 40 -1.85 -1.37 10.03
C PRO A 40 -0.88 -2.38 9.39
N ALA A 41 -0.17 -1.98 8.34
CA ALA A 41 0.86 -2.75 7.65
C ALA A 41 2.03 -1.82 7.27
N ASP A 42 3.16 -2.37 6.86
CA ASP A 42 4.20 -1.54 6.24
C ASP A 42 3.63 -0.98 4.93
N TYR A 43 3.74 0.32 4.73
CA TYR A 43 3.19 1.02 3.57
C TYR A 43 4.31 1.60 2.72
N GLY A 44 4.10 1.62 1.42
CA GLY A 44 4.97 2.30 0.46
C GLY A 44 4.43 2.12 -0.94
N TYR A 45 5.31 1.90 -1.93
CA TYR A 45 4.90 1.85 -3.32
C TYR A 45 5.69 0.83 -4.15
N PHE A 46 5.12 0.43 -5.29
CA PHE A 46 5.78 -0.42 -6.29
C PHE A 46 6.71 0.41 -7.19
N GLU A 47 7.95 -0.05 -7.34
CA GLU A 47 8.93 0.59 -8.24
C GLU A 47 8.46 0.52 -9.71
N ASP A 48 8.83 1.52 -10.50
CA ASP A 48 8.53 1.61 -11.94
C ASP A 48 7.03 1.50 -12.27
N THR A 49 6.18 2.14 -11.46
CA THR A 49 4.73 2.21 -11.69
C THR A 49 4.22 3.65 -11.67
N LEU A 50 3.13 3.90 -12.40
CA LEU A 50 2.37 5.15 -12.36
C LEU A 50 0.87 4.86 -12.19
N GLY A 51 0.32 5.24 -11.06
CA GLY A 51 -1.09 5.17 -10.71
C GLY A 51 -1.95 6.20 -11.42
N LEU A 52 -3.27 6.13 -11.20
CA LEU A 52 -4.25 7.01 -11.84
C LEU A 52 -4.29 8.42 -11.24
N ASP A 53 -3.82 8.56 -10.00
CA ASP A 53 -3.65 9.81 -9.26
C ASP A 53 -2.34 10.53 -9.60
N GLY A 54 -1.43 9.88 -10.32
CA GLY A 54 -0.14 10.41 -10.74
C GLY A 54 1.03 10.02 -9.84
N ASP A 55 0.77 9.29 -8.75
CA ASP A 55 1.78 8.72 -7.87
C ASP A 55 2.01 7.24 -8.20
N PRO A 56 3.12 6.61 -7.77
CA PRO A 56 3.31 5.18 -7.96
C PRO A 56 2.22 4.35 -7.29
N VAL A 57 1.98 3.12 -7.79
CA VAL A 57 0.98 2.22 -7.22
C VAL A 57 1.32 1.91 -5.76
N ASP A 58 0.34 2.07 -4.87
CA ASP A 58 0.53 1.89 -3.44
C ASP A 58 0.60 0.42 -3.01
N LEU A 59 1.39 0.19 -1.97
CA LEU A 59 1.65 -1.10 -1.34
C LEU A 59 1.27 -1.07 0.13
N LEU A 60 0.58 -2.13 0.57
CA LEU A 60 0.50 -2.59 1.96
C LEU A 60 1.19 -3.95 2.07
N LEU A 61 2.32 -4.00 2.75
CA LEU A 61 3.10 -5.21 2.95
C LEU A 61 2.82 -5.83 4.32
N LEU A 62 2.31 -7.05 4.31
CA LEU A 62 2.14 -7.85 5.51
C LEU A 62 3.49 -8.48 5.90
N THR A 63 4.02 -8.11 7.07
CA THR A 63 5.31 -8.58 7.61
C THR A 63 5.17 -9.06 9.05
N GLU A 64 6.12 -9.90 9.49
CA GLU A 64 6.21 -10.32 10.90
C GLU A 64 6.66 -9.14 11.78
N TYR A 65 7.65 -8.37 11.30
CA TYR A 65 8.24 -7.23 11.99
C TYR A 65 8.22 -6.00 11.08
N PRO A 66 7.91 -4.80 11.61
CA PRO A 66 7.93 -3.57 10.82
C PRO A 66 9.29 -3.33 10.18
N LEU A 67 9.27 -2.75 8.98
CA LEU A 67 10.46 -2.38 8.23
C LEU A 67 10.87 -0.92 8.53
N PHE A 68 11.83 -0.40 7.77
CA PHE A 68 12.31 0.98 7.89
C PHE A 68 12.02 1.76 6.60
N PRO A 69 11.79 3.09 6.68
CA PRO A 69 11.63 3.93 5.49
C PRO A 69 12.84 3.83 4.54
N GLY A 70 12.58 3.79 3.24
CA GLY A 70 13.58 3.67 2.17
C GLY A 70 14.09 2.24 1.92
N VAL A 71 13.59 1.23 2.63
CA VAL A 71 13.99 -0.17 2.39
C VAL A 71 13.28 -0.72 1.14
N GLY A 72 14.08 -1.20 0.19
CA GLY A 72 13.59 -1.97 -0.96
C GLY A 72 13.28 -3.43 -0.58
N VAL A 73 12.17 -3.96 -1.09
CA VAL A 73 11.68 -5.30 -0.80
C VAL A 73 11.08 -5.96 -2.04
N LYS A 74 11.32 -7.27 -2.20
CA LYS A 74 10.65 -8.08 -3.22
C LYS A 74 9.35 -8.63 -2.65
N VAL A 75 8.24 -8.39 -3.33
CA VAL A 75 6.91 -8.70 -2.83
C VAL A 75 6.10 -9.51 -3.84
N ARG A 76 5.06 -10.18 -3.35
CA ARG A 76 4.07 -10.91 -4.15
C ARG A 76 2.67 -10.42 -3.77
N PRO A 77 1.89 -9.87 -4.73
CA PRO A 77 0.54 -9.39 -4.45
C PRO A 77 -0.38 -10.56 -4.09
N VAL A 78 -1.31 -10.31 -3.18
CA VAL A 78 -2.29 -11.30 -2.68
C VAL A 78 -3.71 -10.73 -2.63
N GLY A 79 -3.89 -9.43 -2.86
CA GLY A 79 -5.19 -8.79 -2.92
C GLY A 79 -5.05 -7.29 -3.15
N VAL A 80 -6.16 -6.61 -3.36
CA VAL A 80 -6.19 -5.14 -3.50
C VAL A 80 -7.38 -4.59 -2.74
N PHE A 81 -7.17 -3.47 -2.06
CA PHE A 81 -8.24 -2.71 -1.40
C PHE A 81 -8.50 -1.45 -2.22
N ASN A 82 -9.72 -1.33 -2.73
CA ASN A 82 -10.14 -0.22 -3.57
C ASN A 82 -10.91 0.82 -2.76
N MET A 83 -10.59 2.08 -3.00
CA MET A 83 -11.26 3.23 -2.41
C MET A 83 -11.27 4.41 -3.37
N THR A 84 -12.10 5.39 -3.06
CA THR A 84 -12.04 6.72 -3.68
C THR A 84 -11.91 7.74 -2.55
N ASP A 85 -11.04 8.72 -2.73
CA ASP A 85 -10.87 9.83 -1.80
C ASP A 85 -10.97 11.18 -2.53
N ASP A 86 -10.60 12.26 -1.83
CA ASP A 86 -10.63 13.61 -2.37
C ASP A 86 -9.66 13.87 -3.55
N GLY A 87 -8.70 12.97 -3.79
CA GLY A 87 -7.78 12.97 -4.92
C GLY A 87 -8.24 12.12 -6.11
N GLY A 88 -9.19 11.19 -5.91
CA GLY A 88 -9.71 10.33 -6.97
C GLY A 88 -9.78 8.86 -6.59
N SER A 89 -9.75 7.99 -7.61
CA SER A 89 -9.71 6.54 -7.42
C SER A 89 -8.33 6.11 -6.94
N ASP A 90 -8.30 5.29 -5.89
CA ASP A 90 -7.10 4.95 -5.15
C ASP A 90 -7.14 3.46 -4.77
N ALA A 91 -6.13 2.71 -5.19
CA ALA A 91 -6.03 1.27 -4.99
C ALA A 91 -4.78 0.93 -4.15
N LYS A 92 -4.99 0.31 -3.00
CA LYS A 92 -3.91 -0.18 -2.13
C LYS A 92 -3.69 -1.66 -2.38
N VAL A 93 -2.60 -2.02 -3.06
CA VAL A 93 -2.27 -3.42 -3.29
C VAL A 93 -1.69 -4.04 -2.02
N VAL A 94 -2.29 -5.14 -1.56
CA VAL A 94 -1.79 -5.91 -0.43
C VAL A 94 -0.85 -7.01 -0.94
N ALA A 95 0.33 -7.08 -0.34
CA ALA A 95 1.35 -8.06 -0.72
C ALA A 95 1.99 -8.71 0.51
N VAL A 96 2.76 -9.77 0.23
CA VAL A 96 3.59 -10.49 1.20
C VAL A 96 5.04 -10.58 0.69
N PRO A 97 6.05 -10.78 1.56
CA PRO A 97 7.44 -10.95 1.13
C PRO A 97 7.61 -12.12 0.15
N ALA A 98 8.24 -11.85 -0.99
CA ALA A 98 8.54 -12.88 -1.96
C ALA A 98 9.67 -13.80 -1.46
N GLY A 99 9.45 -15.11 -1.55
CA GLY A 99 10.47 -16.12 -1.20
C GLY A 99 10.61 -16.42 0.30
N ASP A 100 9.76 -15.85 1.15
CA ASP A 100 9.69 -16.23 2.57
C ASP A 100 8.67 -17.36 2.78
N PRO A 101 9.11 -18.58 3.17
CA PRO A 101 8.23 -19.73 3.31
C PRO A 101 7.09 -19.54 4.32
N ARG A 102 7.25 -18.62 5.29
CA ARG A 102 6.21 -18.30 6.26
C ARG A 102 4.94 -17.76 5.59
N TRP A 103 5.07 -17.13 4.42
CA TRP A 103 3.97 -16.51 3.67
C TRP A 103 3.42 -17.38 2.54
N ASN A 104 3.94 -18.60 2.34
CA ASN A 104 3.51 -19.49 1.25
C ASN A 104 2.04 -19.95 1.37
N HIS A 105 1.40 -19.80 2.52
CA HIS A 105 0.00 -20.13 2.71
C HIS A 105 -0.95 -18.98 2.34
N ILE A 106 -0.43 -17.76 2.12
CA ILE A 106 -1.22 -16.60 1.72
C ILE A 106 -1.05 -16.39 0.22
N GLN A 107 -2.01 -16.84 -0.58
CA GLN A 107 -1.94 -16.83 -2.04
C GLN A 107 -2.96 -15.87 -2.67
N ASP A 108 -4.11 -15.69 -2.04
CA ASP A 108 -5.18 -14.80 -2.51
C ASP A 108 -5.88 -14.09 -1.33
N LEU A 109 -6.83 -13.21 -1.64
CA LEU A 109 -7.58 -12.41 -0.68
C LEU A 109 -8.22 -13.25 0.42
N GLY A 110 -8.70 -14.45 0.06
CA GLY A 110 -9.35 -15.38 0.98
C GLY A 110 -8.42 -15.94 2.05
N ASP A 111 -7.11 -15.95 1.80
CA ASP A 111 -6.12 -16.43 2.76
C ASP A 111 -5.73 -15.34 3.77
N ILE A 112 -5.96 -14.06 3.45
CA ILE A 112 -5.72 -12.95 4.37
C ILE A 112 -6.75 -13.04 5.51
N PRO A 113 -6.30 -13.11 6.78
CA PRO A 113 -7.20 -13.18 7.92
C PRO A 113 -8.27 -12.08 7.87
N GLU A 114 -9.53 -12.46 8.10
CA GLU A 114 -10.68 -11.54 8.00
C GLU A 114 -10.48 -10.27 8.83
N TYR A 115 -9.98 -10.39 10.05
CA TYR A 115 -9.77 -9.25 10.92
C TYR A 115 -8.60 -8.36 10.49
N THR A 116 -7.60 -8.90 9.79
CA THR A 116 -6.55 -8.08 9.14
C THR A 116 -7.16 -7.23 8.03
N ARG A 117 -8.05 -7.80 7.21
CA ARG A 117 -8.77 -7.05 6.17
C ARG A 117 -9.66 -5.95 6.77
N LYS A 118 -10.42 -6.27 7.82
CA LYS A 118 -11.26 -5.28 8.52
C LYS A 118 -10.45 -4.16 9.15
N GLU A 119 -9.28 -4.46 9.72
CA GLU A 119 -8.38 -3.45 10.30
C GLU A 119 -7.85 -2.49 9.23
N ILE A 120 -7.43 -3.01 8.07
CA ILE A 120 -7.00 -2.20 6.92
C ILE A 120 -8.15 -1.31 6.43
N GLU A 121 -9.34 -1.88 6.20
CA GLU A 121 -10.51 -1.15 5.72
C GLU A 121 -10.89 -0.02 6.68
N HIS A 122 -11.00 -0.31 7.98
CA HIS A 122 -11.33 0.68 9.01
C HIS A 122 -10.24 1.76 9.15
N PHE A 123 -8.96 1.42 8.96
CA PHE A 123 -7.90 2.43 8.95
C PHE A 123 -8.12 3.43 7.82
N PHE A 124 -8.25 2.97 6.57
CA PHE A 124 -8.38 3.88 5.43
C PHE A 124 -9.70 4.67 5.43
N GLU A 125 -10.78 4.07 5.94
CA GLU A 125 -12.06 4.78 6.10
C GLU A 125 -11.97 5.97 7.06
N HIS A 126 -11.13 5.89 8.10
CA HIS A 126 -11.15 6.84 9.22
C HIS A 126 -9.88 7.65 9.45
N TYR A 127 -8.71 7.28 8.88
CA TYR A 127 -7.44 7.92 9.26
C TYR A 127 -7.41 9.44 8.96
N LYS A 128 -8.21 9.87 7.97
CA LYS A 128 -8.39 11.26 7.52
C LYS A 128 -9.53 12.02 8.23
N ASP A 129 -10.26 11.42 9.18
CA ASP A 129 -11.47 12.03 9.79
C ASP A 129 -11.25 13.41 10.42
N LEU A 130 -10.04 13.70 10.88
CA LEU A 130 -9.67 14.97 11.50
C LEU A 130 -8.86 15.89 10.58
N GLU A 131 -8.70 15.52 9.30
CA GLU A 131 -8.08 16.35 8.28
C GLU A 131 -9.15 17.24 7.60
N PRO A 132 -9.00 18.57 7.62
CA PRO A 132 -10.01 19.47 7.06
C PRO A 132 -10.26 19.22 5.57
N ASN A 133 -11.54 19.03 5.20
CA ASN A 133 -12.02 18.80 3.83
C ASN A 133 -11.54 17.50 3.17
N LYS A 134 -11.00 16.55 3.93
CA LYS A 134 -10.64 15.22 3.44
C LYS A 134 -11.79 14.24 3.68
N TRP A 135 -11.93 13.26 2.80
CA TRP A 135 -12.92 12.20 2.92
C TRP A 135 -12.41 10.94 2.21
N VAL A 136 -12.93 9.79 2.60
CA VAL A 136 -12.66 8.49 1.97
C VAL A 136 -13.98 7.74 1.80
N LYS A 137 -14.10 6.98 0.72
CA LYS A 137 -15.18 6.03 0.48
C LYS A 137 -14.58 4.69 0.06
N THR A 138 -14.90 3.63 0.80
CA THR A 138 -14.44 2.28 0.49
C THR A 138 -15.24 1.67 -0.66
N GLU A 139 -14.56 0.94 -1.55
CA GLU A 139 -15.15 0.24 -2.69
C GLU A 139 -14.99 -1.28 -2.60
N GLY A 140 -14.24 -1.75 -1.59
CA GLY A 140 -14.11 -3.14 -1.21
C GLY A 140 -12.83 -3.80 -1.68
N TRP A 141 -12.81 -5.12 -1.62
CA TRP A 141 -11.62 -5.94 -1.84
C TRP A 141 -11.66 -6.67 -3.19
N GLY A 142 -10.51 -6.71 -3.85
CA GLY A 142 -10.22 -7.52 -5.04
C GLY A 142 -9.22 -8.65 -4.75
N SER A 143 -9.16 -9.61 -5.67
CA SER A 143 -8.30 -10.79 -5.63
C SER A 143 -6.83 -10.46 -5.91
N ALA A 144 -5.96 -11.46 -5.76
CA ALA A 144 -4.56 -11.38 -6.20
C ALA A 144 -4.44 -11.09 -7.71
N ALA A 145 -5.38 -11.58 -8.52
CA ALA A 145 -5.38 -11.32 -9.97
C ALA A 145 -5.75 -9.86 -10.28
N ASP A 146 -6.70 -9.29 -9.53
CA ASP A 146 -7.05 -7.87 -9.65
C ASP A 146 -5.86 -6.99 -9.24
N ALA A 147 -5.18 -7.35 -8.16
CA ALA A 147 -3.97 -6.67 -7.70
C ALA A 147 -2.83 -6.70 -8.73
N ASP A 148 -2.58 -7.86 -9.35
CA ASP A 148 -1.60 -8.01 -10.43
C ASP A 148 -1.95 -7.09 -11.61
N ALA A 149 -3.23 -7.02 -12.00
CA ALA A 149 -3.70 -6.15 -13.06
C ALA A 149 -3.47 -4.65 -12.76
N VAL A 150 -3.68 -4.21 -11.51
CA VAL A 150 -3.38 -2.82 -11.09
C VAL A 150 -1.88 -2.53 -11.26
N ILE A 151 -1.01 -3.42 -10.79
CA ILE A 151 0.45 -3.23 -10.92
C ILE A 151 0.86 -3.21 -12.40
N GLN A 152 0.36 -4.15 -13.21
CA GLN A 152 0.67 -4.20 -14.64
C GLN A 152 0.21 -2.95 -15.39
N ALA A 153 -0.96 -2.41 -15.06
CA ALA A 153 -1.43 -1.15 -15.62
C ALA A 153 -0.50 0.00 -15.22
N GLY A 154 -0.06 0.05 -13.96
CA GLY A 154 0.90 1.03 -13.47
C GLY A 154 2.24 0.96 -14.18
N ILE A 155 2.79 -0.25 -14.39
CA ILE A 155 4.03 -0.46 -15.16
C ILE A 155 3.86 0.02 -16.61
N ALA A 156 2.72 -0.27 -17.23
CA ALA A 156 2.46 0.14 -18.62
C ALA A 156 2.31 1.66 -18.76
N ALA A 157 1.81 2.34 -17.72
CA ALA A 157 1.67 3.79 -17.69
C ALA A 157 2.97 4.52 -17.32
N PHE A 158 3.93 3.84 -16.70
CA PHE A 158 5.19 4.43 -16.26
C PHE A 158 6.06 4.83 -17.45
N PRO A 159 6.39 6.13 -17.62
CA PRO A 159 7.09 6.63 -18.81
C PRO A 159 8.58 6.24 -18.87
N GLY A 160 9.13 5.62 -17.82
CA GLY A 160 10.57 5.42 -17.65
C GLY A 160 11.29 6.71 -17.23
N HIS A 161 12.51 6.56 -16.70
CA HIS A 161 13.40 7.68 -16.39
C HIS A 161 14.06 8.29 -17.64
#